data_AF-A0A9N9AHK7-F1
#
_entry.id   AF-A0A9N9AHK7-F1
#
_cell.length_a   1.000
_cell.length_b   1.000
_cell.length_c   1.000
_cell.angle_alpha   90.00
_cell.angle_beta   90.00
_cell.angle_gamma   90.00
#
_symmetry.space_group_name_H-M   'P 1'
#
loop_
_entity.id
_entity.type
_entity.pdbx_description
1 polymer ?
#
loop_
_entity_poly.entity_id
_entity_poly.type
_entity_poly.pdbx_seq_one_letter_code
_entity_poly.pdbx_strand_id
1 'polypeptide(L)'
;MDEQLMRKTSPVKTTYDDLSSINLDSQLETESQQSTFRCASDPLDGVDQASPIDNVIVPTLPTIVEALPLCSEIKQISTKLWESSEAGDKHWTLDPAIRRQLDLKFIKLRQLNRKLYLDKQYIKNETHCAKVQMDRAHMKLQDVMFQKRLLKNMLSRVPRRFKFEDISLIPVDEFIKTAPEQYLPVLSEDDDTKQCNHQLLLAQLRYELDERTRLNDNYLEKLKRKEDALRRLRGKSKLYREVNKIMSDSFSAIKSLQQVNSSLVASACIASSSEISTSLASQSSIEHSNSMIIDN
;
A
#
# COMPACT_ATOMS: atom_id res chain seq x y z
N MET A 1 -4.65 31.28 -37.26
CA MET A 1 -3.96 32.46 -36.73
C MET A 1 -3.81 32.23 -35.24
N ASP A 2 -2.55 31.99 -34.87
CA ASP A 2 -1.88 32.34 -33.61
C ASP A 2 -2.37 31.61 -32.34
N GLU A 3 -1.68 30.56 -31.87
CA GLU A 3 -0.36 30.57 -31.22
C GLU A 3 -0.20 31.71 -30.18
N GLN A 4 -0.26 31.32 -28.90
CA GLN A 4 0.52 31.81 -27.75
C GLN A 4 -0.35 31.92 -26.47
N LEU A 5 -0.26 30.93 -25.57
CA LEU A 5 0.31 31.19 -24.24
C LEU A 5 0.60 29.87 -23.50
N MET A 6 1.89 29.57 -23.45
CA MET A 6 2.54 28.53 -22.68
C MET A 6 2.30 28.67 -21.17
N ARG A 7 1.75 27.64 -20.52
CA ARG A 7 2.05 27.35 -19.10
C ARG A 7 2.88 26.09 -19.00
N LYS A 8 4.15 26.30 -18.67
CA LYS A 8 5.17 25.31 -18.33
C LYS A 8 4.73 24.52 -17.10
N THR A 9 4.57 23.20 -17.22
CA THR A 9 4.88 22.27 -16.13
C THR A 9 5.63 21.08 -16.74
N SER A 10 6.83 20.87 -16.22
CA SER A 10 7.78 19.86 -16.67
C SER A 10 7.35 18.48 -16.16
N PRO A 11 7.36 17.41 -16.96
CA PRO A 11 7.26 16.07 -16.41
C PRO A 11 8.65 15.65 -15.92
N VAL A 12 8.80 15.55 -14.59
CA VAL A 12 9.92 14.84 -13.96
C VAL A 12 9.82 13.38 -14.43
N LYS A 13 10.71 12.99 -15.34
CA LYS A 13 10.88 11.59 -15.75
C LYS A 13 11.38 10.81 -14.53
N THR A 14 10.50 9.98 -13.96
CA THR A 14 10.90 8.92 -13.06
C THR A 14 11.67 7.89 -13.88
N THR A 15 12.99 7.86 -13.76
CA THR A 15 13.83 6.76 -14.25
C THR A 15 13.56 5.55 -13.36
N TYR A 16 12.58 4.74 -13.75
CA TYR A 16 12.25 3.47 -13.10
C TYR A 16 11.88 2.41 -14.15
N ASP A 17 12.60 2.35 -15.27
CA ASP A 17 12.34 1.39 -16.37
C ASP A 17 13.60 0.66 -16.88
N ASP A 18 14.67 0.54 -16.08
CA ASP A 18 15.92 -0.13 -16.49
C ASP A 18 16.32 -1.30 -15.56
N LEU A 19 15.37 -2.16 -15.17
CA LEU A 19 15.67 -3.40 -14.45
C LEU A 19 15.23 -4.68 -15.18
N SER A 20 14.86 -4.61 -16.46
CA SER A 20 14.52 -5.80 -17.26
C SER A 20 15.69 -6.36 -18.08
N SER A 21 16.94 -6.02 -17.79
CA SER A 21 18.10 -6.56 -18.49
C SER A 21 19.32 -6.66 -17.58
N ILE A 22 19.23 -7.45 -16.52
CA ILE A 22 20.43 -8.03 -15.90
C ILE A 22 20.48 -9.48 -16.33
N ASN A 23 21.30 -9.70 -17.35
CA ASN A 23 21.67 -11.02 -17.86
C ASN A 23 22.44 -11.74 -16.74
N LEU A 24 21.74 -12.62 -16.00
CA LEU A 24 22.37 -13.67 -15.21
C LEU A 24 22.83 -14.73 -16.19
N ASP A 25 23.99 -14.52 -16.82
CA ASP A 25 24.86 -15.55 -17.40
C ASP A 25 25.90 -14.90 -18.31
N SER A 26 27.10 -14.69 -17.76
CA SER A 26 28.40 -14.68 -18.44
C SER A 26 29.36 -13.83 -17.65
N GLN A 27 30.21 -14.46 -16.84
CA GLN A 27 31.66 -14.27 -16.92
C GLN A 27 32.36 -15.27 -15.99
N LEU A 28 32.57 -16.45 -16.57
CA LEU A 28 33.74 -17.27 -16.30
C LEU A 28 35.00 -16.44 -16.58
N GLU A 29 35.94 -16.56 -15.64
CA GLU A 29 37.39 -16.53 -15.85
C GLU A 29 37.99 -15.30 -16.56
N THR A 30 38.46 -14.36 -15.74
CA THR A 30 39.73 -13.68 -16.05
C THR A 30 40.70 -13.90 -14.90
N GLU A 31 41.50 -14.94 -15.05
CA GLU A 31 42.75 -15.11 -14.31
C GLU A 31 43.68 -13.94 -14.68
N SER A 32 43.65 -12.88 -13.87
CA SER A 32 44.74 -11.91 -13.83
C SER A 32 45.71 -12.36 -12.75
N GLN A 33 46.93 -12.67 -13.17
CA GLN A 33 48.07 -13.07 -12.35
C GLN A 33 48.34 -12.04 -11.24
N GLN A 34 47.65 -12.17 -10.12
CA GLN A 34 47.96 -11.44 -8.91
C GLN A 34 49.06 -12.21 -8.19
N SER A 35 50.24 -11.59 -8.22
CA SER A 35 51.36 -11.83 -7.30
C SER A 35 50.84 -12.34 -5.95
N THR A 36 51.22 -13.56 -5.62
CA THR A 36 50.88 -14.28 -4.40
C THR A 36 51.49 -13.60 -3.17
N PHE A 37 50.93 -12.46 -2.76
CA PHE A 37 51.05 -11.93 -1.42
C PHE A 37 49.80 -12.37 -0.65
N ARG A 38 49.89 -13.55 -0.03
CA ARG A 38 48.86 -14.01 0.91
C ARG A 38 48.82 -13.05 2.10
N CYS A 39 47.78 -12.22 2.21
CA CYS A 39 47.36 -11.73 3.54
C CYS A 39 47.01 -12.99 4.33
N ALA A 40 47.84 -13.34 5.30
CA ALA A 40 47.52 -14.45 6.19
C ALA A 40 46.27 -14.11 7.00
N SER A 41 45.40 -15.11 7.14
CA SER A 41 44.25 -15.22 8.04
C SER A 41 42.91 -14.67 7.54
N ASP A 42 42.14 -15.56 6.92
CA ASP A 42 40.72 -15.70 7.28
C ASP A 42 40.64 -16.52 8.58
N PRO A 43 39.90 -16.04 9.58
CA PRO A 43 39.09 -16.93 10.40
C PRO A 43 37.63 -16.46 10.35
N LEU A 44 36.77 -17.30 9.79
CA LEU A 44 35.35 -17.28 10.16
C LEU A 44 35.20 -18.09 11.46
N ASP A 45 34.32 -17.58 12.31
CA ASP A 45 33.81 -18.12 13.59
C ASP A 45 34.72 -17.97 14.83
N GLY A 46 34.39 -16.99 15.68
CA GLY A 46 34.95 -16.85 17.02
C GLY A 46 34.72 -15.48 17.65
N VAL A 47 33.74 -15.45 18.54
CA VAL A 47 33.43 -14.47 19.60
C VAL A 47 34.56 -13.49 19.99
N ASP A 48 34.17 -12.21 20.06
CA ASP A 48 34.73 -11.10 20.83
C ASP A 48 36.08 -11.33 21.54
N GLN A 49 37.13 -10.71 20.99
CA GLN A 49 38.12 -9.99 21.80
C GLN A 49 38.51 -8.71 21.06
N ALA A 50 37.75 -7.65 21.29
CA ALA A 50 38.23 -6.29 21.06
C ALA A 50 39.33 -6.01 22.10
N SER A 51 40.58 -6.29 21.72
CA SER A 51 41.74 -5.81 22.47
C SER A 51 41.66 -4.28 22.59
N PRO A 52 42.00 -3.71 23.77
CA PRO A 52 42.00 -2.27 23.95
C PRO A 52 42.85 -1.59 22.89
N ILE A 53 42.33 -0.51 22.31
CA ILE A 53 43.06 0.41 21.44
C ILE A 53 44.02 1.22 22.33
N ASP A 54 44.95 0.53 22.98
CA ASP A 54 46.06 1.10 23.70
C ASP A 54 47.31 0.78 22.91
N ASN A 55 47.57 1.65 21.94
CA ASN A 55 48.89 2.17 21.62
C ASN A 55 48.69 3.10 20.43
N VAL A 56 48.77 4.40 20.69
CA VAL A 56 49.14 5.36 19.67
C VAL A 56 50.54 4.94 19.21
N ILE A 57 50.58 4.07 18.19
CA ILE A 57 51.80 3.71 17.49
C ILE A 57 52.18 4.97 16.72
N VAL A 58 52.89 5.88 17.40
CA VAL A 58 53.89 6.68 16.71
C VAL A 58 54.95 5.65 16.34
N PRO A 59 55.11 5.28 15.06
CA PRO A 59 56.09 4.30 14.67
C PRO A 59 57.43 5.02 14.64
N THR A 60 58.00 5.32 15.81
CA THR A 60 59.44 5.50 15.88
C THR A 60 60.00 4.11 15.67
N LEU A 61 60.26 3.72 14.41
CA LEU A 61 60.77 2.39 14.09
C LEU A 61 61.95 2.13 15.05
N PRO A 62 61.88 1.12 15.92
CA PRO A 62 62.95 0.82 16.88
C PRO A 62 64.31 0.71 16.18
N THR A 63 64.29 0.23 14.93
CA THR A 63 65.41 0.16 13.99
C THR A 63 66.07 1.52 13.69
N ILE A 64 65.33 2.64 13.68
CA ILE A 64 65.88 4.01 13.53
C ILE A 64 66.60 4.44 14.81
N VAL A 65 66.02 4.13 15.97
CA VAL A 65 66.62 4.43 17.29
C VAL A 65 67.95 3.69 17.43
N GLU A 66 68.04 2.44 16.95
CA GLU A 66 69.28 1.65 16.91
C GLU A 66 70.32 2.17 15.90
N ALA A 67 69.90 2.83 14.81
CA ALA A 67 70.79 3.34 13.77
C ALA A 67 71.46 4.68 14.14
N LEU A 68 70.79 5.53 14.95
CA LEU A 68 71.30 6.83 15.38
C LEU A 68 72.66 6.77 16.13
N PRO A 69 72.85 5.93 17.16
CA PRO A 69 74.14 5.84 17.86
C PRO A 69 75.24 5.35 16.92
N LEU A 70 74.93 4.39 16.04
CA LEU A 70 75.87 3.86 15.05
C LEU A 70 76.37 4.95 14.08
N CYS A 71 75.47 5.80 13.59
CA CYS A 71 75.83 6.95 12.75
C CYS A 71 76.66 7.99 13.52
N SER A 72 76.36 8.22 14.80
CA SER A 72 77.14 9.12 15.65
C SER A 72 78.57 8.61 15.86
N GLU A 73 78.75 7.31 16.06
CA GLU A 73 80.04 6.66 16.24
C GLU A 73 80.86 6.66 14.94
N ILE A 74 80.23 6.38 13.80
CA ILE A 74 80.88 6.52 12.49
C ILE A 74 81.36 7.96 12.30
N LYS A 75 80.52 8.96 12.58
CA LYS A 75 80.90 10.38 12.51
C LYS A 75 82.07 10.73 13.43
N GLN A 76 82.09 10.21 14.67
CA GLN A 76 83.20 10.42 15.60
C GLN A 76 84.51 9.78 15.11
N ILE A 77 84.46 8.58 14.53
CA ILE A 77 85.65 7.93 13.96
C ILE A 77 86.15 8.70 12.73
N SER A 78 85.24 9.13 11.86
CA SER A 78 85.58 9.90 10.65
C SER A 78 86.17 11.28 10.96
N THR A 79 85.67 11.98 11.99
CA THR A 79 86.20 13.29 12.42
C THR A 79 87.59 13.15 13.03
N LYS A 80 87.81 12.16 13.91
CA LYS A 80 89.14 11.86 14.46
C LYS A 80 90.17 11.50 13.39
N LEU A 81 89.75 10.75 12.36
CA LEU A 81 90.61 10.42 11.23
C LEU A 81 90.96 11.65 10.40
N TRP A 82 90.01 12.57 10.23
CA TRP A 82 90.19 13.80 9.48
C TRP A 82 91.14 14.76 10.21
N GLU A 83 90.97 14.96 11.51
CA GLU A 83 91.85 15.78 12.37
C GLU A 83 93.29 15.22 12.39
N SER A 84 93.45 13.89 12.47
CA SER A 84 94.77 13.24 12.40
C SER A 84 95.45 13.39 11.03
N SER A 85 94.67 13.55 9.95
CA SER A 85 95.20 13.81 8.60
C SER A 85 95.69 15.25 8.44
N GLU A 86 95.09 16.21 9.15
CA GLU A 86 95.44 17.63 9.08
C GLU A 86 96.72 17.95 9.89
N ALA A 87 97.03 17.13 10.90
CA ALA A 87 98.23 17.24 11.74
C ALA A 87 99.57 16.93 11.02
N GLY A 88 99.55 16.63 9.72
CA GLY A 88 100.76 16.56 8.88
C GLY A 88 101.53 15.24 8.92
N ASP A 89 100.96 14.16 9.46
CA ASP A 89 101.55 12.83 9.39
C ASP A 89 101.63 12.35 7.94
N LYS A 90 102.86 12.25 7.40
CA LYS A 90 103.15 11.87 6.00
C LYS A 90 102.79 10.42 5.66
N HIS A 91 102.28 9.67 6.63
CA HIS A 91 101.87 8.28 6.49
C HIS A 91 100.41 8.16 6.92
N TRP A 92 99.51 8.71 6.11
CA TRP A 92 98.04 8.62 6.27
C TRP A 92 97.51 7.18 6.20
N THR A 93 98.33 6.13 6.34
CA THR A 93 97.82 4.76 6.36
C THR A 93 96.81 4.66 7.47
N LEU A 94 95.55 4.63 7.05
CA LEU A 94 94.43 4.34 7.89
C LEU A 94 94.80 3.10 8.69
N ASP A 95 95.01 3.27 10.00
CA ASP A 95 95.38 2.17 10.88
C ASP A 95 94.43 1.01 10.58
N PRO A 96 94.94 -0.18 10.20
CA PRO A 96 94.11 -1.30 9.83
C PRO A 96 93.08 -1.65 10.92
N ALA A 97 93.32 -1.29 12.19
CA ALA A 97 92.33 -1.41 13.26
C ALA A 97 91.13 -0.45 13.08
N ILE A 98 91.38 0.83 12.82
CA ILE A 98 90.33 1.85 12.61
C ILE A 98 89.52 1.53 11.36
N ARG A 99 90.19 1.09 10.28
CA ARG A 99 89.52 0.65 9.05
C ARG A 99 88.52 -0.47 9.30
N ARG A 100 88.95 -1.53 10.00
CA ARG A 100 88.08 -2.68 10.33
C ARG A 100 86.90 -2.25 11.21
N GLN A 101 87.11 -1.36 12.18
CA GLN A 101 86.02 -0.86 13.02
C GLN A 101 84.98 -0.09 12.20
N LEU A 102 85.43 0.75 11.25
CA LEU A 102 84.55 1.50 10.37
C LEU A 102 83.78 0.57 9.41
N ASP A 103 84.45 -0.41 8.81
CA ASP A 103 83.85 -1.41 7.91
C ASP A 103 82.75 -2.21 8.64
N LEU A 104 83.01 -2.67 9.87
CA LEU A 104 82.03 -3.38 10.70
C LEU A 104 80.79 -2.52 10.99
N LYS A 105 80.99 -1.23 11.31
CA LYS A 105 79.89 -0.30 11.56
C LYS A 105 79.07 -0.05 10.28
N PHE A 106 79.71 0.08 9.12
CA PHE A 106 79.00 0.20 7.84
C PHE A 106 78.22 -1.07 7.46
N ILE A 107 78.76 -2.25 7.73
CA ILE A 107 78.04 -3.52 7.55
C ILE A 107 76.79 -3.55 8.44
N LYS A 108 76.93 -3.19 9.71
CA LYS A 108 75.78 -3.12 10.65
C LYS A 108 74.75 -2.08 10.19
N LEU A 109 75.18 -0.93 9.67
CA LEU A 109 74.27 0.09 9.13
C LEU A 109 73.48 -0.43 7.91
N ARG A 110 74.15 -1.16 6.99
CA ARG A 110 73.48 -1.80 5.84
C ARG A 110 72.45 -2.84 6.29
N GLN A 111 72.78 -3.64 7.32
CA GLN A 111 71.85 -4.62 7.90
C GLN A 111 70.62 -3.93 8.50
N LEU A 112 70.82 -2.87 9.29
CA LEU A 112 69.72 -2.07 9.86
C LEU A 112 68.88 -1.42 8.77
N ASN A 113 69.48 -0.92 7.68
CA ASN A 113 68.75 -0.34 6.55
C ASN A 113 67.88 -1.37 5.84
N ARG A 114 68.39 -2.60 5.63
CA ARG A 114 67.61 -3.71 5.08
C ARG A 114 66.45 -4.09 6.02
N LYS A 115 66.69 -4.18 7.32
CA LYS A 115 65.66 -4.43 8.33
C LYS A 115 64.57 -3.33 8.28
N LEU A 116 64.98 -2.07 8.24
CA LEU A 116 64.07 -0.92 8.12
C LEU A 116 63.17 -1.00 6.87
N TYR A 117 63.75 -1.39 5.73
CA TYR A 117 62.98 -1.57 4.50
C TYR A 117 61.94 -2.69 4.62
N LEU A 118 62.31 -3.82 5.24
CA LEU A 118 61.39 -4.93 5.50
C LEU A 118 60.29 -4.54 6.48
N ASP A 119 60.63 -3.88 7.59
CA ASP A 119 59.67 -3.38 8.57
C ASP A 119 58.68 -2.41 7.93
N LYS A 120 59.17 -1.49 7.08
CA LYS A 120 58.32 -0.56 6.32
C LYS A 120 57.35 -1.32 5.41
N GLN A 121 57.83 -2.31 4.68
CA GLN A 121 56.99 -3.11 3.78
C GLN A 121 55.95 -3.92 4.58
N TYR A 122 56.35 -4.47 5.73
CA TYR A 122 55.46 -5.18 6.64
C TYR A 122 54.34 -4.29 7.14
N ILE A 123 54.65 -3.12 7.71
CA ILE A 123 53.65 -2.16 8.21
C ILE A 123 52.72 -1.70 7.08
N LYS A 124 53.26 -1.45 5.88
CA LYS A 124 52.46 -1.09 4.70
C LYS A 124 51.47 -2.20 4.33
N ASN A 125 51.91 -3.46 4.36
CA ASN A 125 51.04 -4.59 4.05
C ASN A 125 50.01 -4.83 5.16
N GLU A 126 50.41 -4.71 6.42
CA GLU A 126 49.52 -4.87 7.58
C GLU A 126 48.40 -3.82 7.56
N THR A 127 48.77 -2.54 7.38
CA THR A 127 47.78 -1.45 7.24
C THR A 127 46.87 -1.63 6.02
N HIS A 128 47.40 -2.15 4.92
CA HIS A 128 46.60 -2.49 3.74
C HIS A 128 45.62 -3.65 4.02
N CYS A 129 46.07 -4.75 4.65
CA CYS A 129 45.19 -5.88 4.98
C CYS A 129 44.09 -5.41 5.97
N ALA A 130 44.42 -4.60 6.98
CA ALA A 130 43.44 -4.02 7.90
C ALA A 130 42.41 -3.13 7.19
N LYS A 131 42.86 -2.30 6.23
CA LYS A 131 41.97 -1.50 5.39
C LYS A 131 41.01 -2.38 4.58
N VAL A 132 41.53 -3.43 3.93
CA VAL A 132 40.69 -4.37 3.14
C VAL A 132 39.66 -5.08 4.02
N GLN A 133 40.02 -5.46 5.24
CA GLN A 133 39.08 -6.04 6.20
C GLN A 133 37.98 -5.04 6.60
N MET A 134 38.34 -3.79 6.88
CA MET A 134 37.39 -2.70 7.15
C MET A 134 36.45 -2.48 5.96
N ASP A 135 36.98 -2.44 4.73
CA ASP A 135 36.19 -2.26 3.50
C ASP A 135 35.21 -3.43 3.30
N ARG A 136 35.63 -4.68 3.56
CA ARG A 136 34.74 -5.85 3.54
C ARG A 136 33.62 -5.76 4.58
N ALA A 137 33.94 -5.35 5.81
CA ALA A 137 32.94 -5.17 6.87
C ALA A 137 31.96 -4.04 6.51
N HIS A 138 32.45 -2.96 5.89
CA HIS A 138 31.62 -1.87 5.40
C HIS A 138 30.64 -2.35 4.32
N MET A 139 31.07 -3.23 3.41
CA MET A 139 30.16 -3.82 2.42
C MET A 139 29.06 -4.67 3.05
N LYS A 140 29.40 -5.54 4.01
CA LYS A 140 28.40 -6.32 4.76
C LYS A 140 27.40 -5.41 5.49
N LEU A 141 27.86 -4.30 6.05
CA LEU A 141 27.00 -3.32 6.70
C LEU A 141 26.02 -2.68 5.70
N GLN A 142 26.49 -2.31 4.51
CA GLN A 142 25.63 -1.75 3.46
C GLN A 142 24.55 -2.75 3.02
N ASP A 143 24.89 -4.03 2.86
CA ASP A 143 23.94 -5.09 2.51
C ASP A 143 22.81 -5.20 3.56
N VAL A 144 23.18 -5.28 4.84
CA VAL A 144 22.21 -5.37 5.94
C VAL A 144 21.36 -4.09 6.04
N MET A 145 21.95 -2.91 5.82
CA MET A 145 21.22 -1.64 5.80
C MET A 145 20.18 -1.62 4.65
N PHE A 146 20.56 -2.14 3.48
CA PHE A 146 19.64 -2.28 2.35
C PHE A 146 18.49 -3.22 2.70
N GLN A 147 18.78 -4.41 3.22
CA GLN A 147 17.76 -5.38 3.65
C GLN A 147 16.79 -4.77 4.67
N LYS A 148 17.31 -4.09 5.70
CA LYS A 148 16.49 -3.37 6.68
C LYS A 148 15.56 -2.35 6.03
N ARG A 149 16.08 -1.55 5.09
CA ARG A 149 15.28 -0.55 4.37
C ARG A 149 14.20 -1.22 3.51
N LEU A 150 14.56 -2.30 2.81
CA LEU A 150 13.63 -3.06 1.99
C LEU A 150 12.50 -3.64 2.83
N LEU A 151 12.81 -4.31 3.94
CA LEU A 151 11.81 -4.88 4.86
C LEU A 151 10.91 -3.80 5.45
N LYS A 152 11.46 -2.65 5.84
CA LYS A 152 10.65 -1.50 6.30
C LYS A 152 9.69 -1.00 5.22
N ASN A 153 10.14 -0.94 3.97
CA ASN A 153 9.30 -0.52 2.84
C ASN A 153 8.25 -1.56 2.49
N MET A 154 8.56 -2.86 2.59
CA MET A 154 7.59 -3.93 2.43
C MET A 154 6.52 -3.85 3.53
N LEU A 155 6.94 -3.70 4.79
CA LEU A 155 6.03 -3.58 5.92
C LEU A 155 5.16 -2.32 5.85
N SER A 156 5.67 -1.19 5.35
CA SER A 156 4.88 0.03 5.19
C SER A 156 3.84 -0.08 4.07
N ARG A 157 4.09 -0.92 3.06
CA ARG A 157 3.13 -1.22 1.99
C ARG A 157 2.03 -2.18 2.44
N VAL A 158 2.28 -3.02 3.44
CA VAL A 158 1.23 -3.87 4.01
C VAL A 158 0.22 -2.97 4.73
N PRO A 159 -1.05 -2.98 4.33
CA PRO A 159 -2.06 -2.16 4.98
C PRO A 159 -2.22 -2.62 6.44
N ARG A 160 -2.13 -1.66 7.37
CA ARG A 160 -2.25 -1.93 8.82
C ARG A 160 -3.67 -2.25 9.26
N ARG A 161 -4.68 -1.82 8.50
CA ARG A 161 -6.08 -2.09 8.77
C ARG A 161 -6.61 -3.01 7.71
N PHE A 162 -7.19 -4.11 8.14
CA PHE A 162 -7.93 -5.00 7.27
C PHE A 162 -9.39 -4.56 7.25
N LYS A 163 -10.06 -4.75 6.11
CA LYS A 163 -11.46 -4.30 5.90
C LYS A 163 -12.47 -4.85 6.92
N PHE A 164 -12.11 -5.87 7.69
CA PHE A 164 -13.00 -6.47 8.68
C PHE A 164 -13.13 -5.67 9.98
N GLU A 165 -12.19 -4.74 10.28
CA GLU A 165 -12.24 -3.92 11.50
C GLU A 165 -13.41 -2.90 11.49
N ASP A 166 -13.87 -2.50 10.30
CA ASP A 166 -14.97 -1.52 10.16
C ASP A 166 -16.36 -2.18 10.21
N ILE A 167 -16.45 -3.50 10.40
CA ILE A 167 -17.73 -4.22 10.41
C ILE A 167 -18.36 -4.10 11.79
N SER A 168 -19.57 -3.50 11.87
CA SER A 168 -20.39 -3.55 13.08
C SER A 168 -20.80 -5.00 13.35
N LEU A 169 -20.35 -5.54 14.48
CA LEU A 169 -20.57 -6.91 14.94
C LEU A 169 -21.38 -6.89 16.24
N ILE A 170 -22.12 -7.98 16.50
CA ILE A 170 -22.77 -8.21 17.79
C ILE A 170 -21.70 -8.27 18.89
N PRO A 171 -21.89 -7.59 20.04
CA PRO A 171 -20.97 -7.66 21.17
C PRO A 171 -20.74 -9.10 21.64
N VAL A 172 -19.55 -9.40 22.15
CA VAL A 172 -19.17 -10.75 22.59
C VAL A 172 -20.17 -11.33 23.61
N ASP A 173 -20.64 -10.50 24.54
CA ASP A 173 -21.56 -10.91 25.60
C ASP A 173 -22.93 -11.34 25.06
N GLU A 174 -23.41 -10.70 23.99
CA GLU A 174 -24.67 -11.04 23.33
C GLU A 174 -24.50 -12.25 22.40
N PHE A 175 -23.34 -12.35 21.73
CA PHE A 175 -23.00 -13.49 20.90
C PHE A 175 -23.02 -14.80 21.70
N ILE A 176 -22.34 -14.85 22.85
CA ILE A 176 -22.28 -16.07 23.67
C ILE A 176 -23.67 -16.51 24.15
N LYS A 177 -24.60 -15.56 24.35
CA LYS A 177 -25.97 -15.84 24.80
C LYS A 177 -26.91 -16.28 23.69
N THR A 178 -26.69 -15.78 22.47
CA THR A 178 -27.66 -15.90 21.36
C THR A 178 -27.22 -16.94 20.34
N ALA A 179 -25.92 -17.20 20.22
CA ALA A 179 -25.37 -18.13 19.26
C ALA A 179 -25.66 -19.60 19.68
N PRO A 180 -26.09 -20.45 18.73
CA PRO A 180 -26.19 -21.89 18.98
C PRO A 180 -24.83 -22.50 19.34
N GLU A 181 -24.83 -23.57 20.14
CA GLU A 181 -23.60 -24.29 20.57
C GLU A 181 -22.69 -24.70 19.41
N GLN A 182 -23.26 -24.92 18.23
CA GLN A 182 -22.54 -25.27 16.99
C GLN A 182 -21.54 -24.19 16.54
N TYR A 183 -21.77 -22.94 16.91
CA TYR A 183 -20.92 -21.80 16.57
C TYR A 183 -20.00 -21.38 17.72
N LEU A 184 -20.19 -21.90 18.93
CA LEU A 184 -19.34 -21.60 20.06
C LEU A 184 -17.98 -22.29 19.89
N PRO A 185 -16.87 -21.55 19.89
CA PRO A 185 -15.55 -22.16 19.79
C PRO A 185 -15.25 -22.95 21.07
N VAL A 186 -14.67 -24.15 20.91
CA VAL A 186 -14.09 -24.91 22.02
C VAL A 186 -12.77 -24.24 22.38
N LEU A 187 -12.82 -23.31 23.33
CA LEU A 187 -11.65 -22.62 23.83
C LEU A 187 -10.99 -23.49 24.91
N SER A 188 -9.79 -24.01 24.62
CA SER A 188 -8.96 -24.68 25.63
C SER A 188 -8.36 -23.61 26.56
N GLU A 189 -8.33 -23.85 27.87
CA GLU A 189 -7.78 -22.89 28.85
C GLU A 189 -6.26 -22.65 28.65
N ASP A 190 -5.57 -23.55 27.95
CA ASP A 190 -4.12 -23.53 27.72
C ASP A 190 -3.67 -22.77 26.44
N ASP A 191 -4.60 -22.31 25.60
CA ASP A 191 -4.25 -21.68 24.32
C ASP A 191 -3.87 -20.20 24.48
N ASP A 192 -2.87 -19.76 23.69
CA ASP A 192 -2.42 -18.37 23.64
C ASP A 192 -3.60 -17.39 23.48
N THR A 193 -3.69 -16.40 24.37
CA THR A 193 -4.83 -15.45 24.42
C THR A 193 -5.14 -14.80 23.07
N LYS A 194 -4.12 -14.60 22.22
CA LYS A 194 -4.29 -14.04 20.85
C LYS A 194 -4.96 -15.01 19.89
N GLN A 195 -4.61 -16.29 19.93
CA GLN A 195 -5.23 -17.31 19.08
C GLN A 195 -6.68 -17.55 19.50
N CYS A 196 -6.95 -17.61 20.81
CA CYS A 196 -8.32 -17.68 21.34
C CYS A 196 -9.17 -16.50 20.87
N ASN A 197 -8.66 -15.27 20.96
CA ASN A 197 -9.37 -14.07 20.47
C ASN A 197 -9.63 -14.12 18.96
N HIS A 198 -8.68 -14.62 18.17
CA HIS A 198 -8.86 -14.78 16.72
C HIS A 198 -9.94 -15.81 16.39
N GLN A 199 -9.92 -16.97 17.05
CA GLN A 199 -10.92 -18.02 16.86
C GLN A 199 -12.32 -17.55 17.28
N LEU A 200 -12.43 -16.81 18.38
CA LEU A 200 -13.68 -16.18 18.82
C LEU A 200 -14.22 -15.20 17.77
N LEU A 201 -13.38 -14.34 17.21
CA LEU A 201 -13.77 -13.41 16.15
C LEU A 201 -14.24 -14.16 14.89
N LEU A 202 -13.57 -15.24 14.50
CA LEU A 202 -14.00 -16.06 13.36
C LEU A 202 -15.36 -16.72 13.61
N ALA A 203 -15.60 -17.23 14.82
CA ALA A 203 -16.88 -17.79 15.21
C ALA A 203 -18.02 -16.75 15.14
N GLN A 204 -17.78 -15.56 15.68
CA GLN A 204 -18.70 -14.42 15.61
C GLN A 204 -19.03 -14.04 14.16
N LEU A 205 -18.01 -13.92 13.31
CA LEU A 205 -18.18 -13.58 11.91
C LEU A 205 -19.02 -14.61 11.15
N ARG A 206 -18.85 -15.90 11.45
CA ARG A 206 -19.63 -16.98 10.83
C ARG A 206 -21.09 -16.91 11.22
N TYR A 207 -21.37 -16.70 12.50
CA TYR A 207 -22.74 -16.57 13.00
C TYR A 207 -23.44 -15.33 12.41
N GLU A 208 -22.77 -14.17 12.44
CA GLU A 208 -23.32 -12.93 11.90
C GLU A 208 -23.62 -13.04 10.40
N LEU A 209 -22.75 -13.71 9.63
CA LEU A 209 -22.96 -13.94 8.20
C LEU A 209 -24.22 -14.77 7.96
N ASP A 210 -24.41 -15.84 8.72
CA ASP A 210 -25.58 -16.71 8.61
C ASP A 210 -26.86 -15.96 8.96
N GLU A 211 -26.84 -15.20 10.06
CA GLU A 211 -27.96 -14.35 10.48
C GLU A 211 -28.31 -13.28 9.44
N ARG A 212 -27.31 -12.58 8.88
CA ARG A 212 -27.54 -11.61 7.80
C ARG A 212 -28.11 -12.26 6.54
N THR A 213 -27.65 -13.45 6.20
CA THR A 213 -28.14 -14.22 5.05
C THR A 213 -29.60 -14.61 5.27
N ARG A 214 -29.92 -15.17 6.44
CA ARG A 214 -31.28 -15.52 6.86
C ARG A 214 -32.21 -14.31 6.84
N LEU A 215 -31.78 -13.16 7.38
CA LEU A 215 -32.58 -11.94 7.38
C LEU A 215 -32.80 -11.38 5.98
N ASN A 216 -31.79 -11.42 5.12
CA ASN A 216 -31.89 -10.99 3.73
C ASN A 216 -32.85 -11.88 2.93
N ASP A 217 -32.81 -13.20 3.11
CA ASP A 217 -33.74 -14.12 2.46
C ASP A 217 -35.18 -13.88 2.90
N ASN A 218 -35.40 -13.68 4.21
CA ASN A 218 -36.70 -13.28 4.75
C ASN A 218 -37.17 -11.94 4.19
N TYR A 219 -36.27 -10.96 4.05
CA TYR A 219 -36.58 -9.66 3.46
C TYR A 219 -36.99 -9.80 1.99
N LEU A 220 -36.23 -10.56 1.20
CA LEU A 220 -36.53 -10.84 -0.20
C LEU A 220 -37.87 -11.56 -0.37
N GLU A 221 -38.17 -12.53 0.49
CA GLU A 221 -39.46 -13.21 0.48
C GLU A 221 -40.61 -12.25 0.80
N LYS A 222 -40.47 -11.43 1.84
CA LYS A 222 -41.46 -10.39 2.18
C LYS A 222 -41.62 -9.37 1.05
N LEU A 223 -40.54 -9.01 0.36
CA LEU A 223 -40.56 -8.11 -0.79
C LEU A 223 -41.34 -8.71 -1.96
N LYS A 224 -41.10 -9.99 -2.29
CA LYS A 224 -41.88 -10.73 -3.31
C LYS A 224 -43.37 -10.77 -2.95
N ARG A 225 -43.70 -11.13 -1.69
CA ARG A 225 -45.10 -11.15 -1.21
C ARG A 225 -45.75 -9.76 -1.32
N LYS A 226 -45.02 -8.69 -1.01
CA LYS A 226 -45.49 -7.30 -1.17
C LYS A 226 -45.73 -6.95 -2.64
N GLU A 227 -44.81 -7.30 -3.54
CA GLU A 227 -44.98 -7.07 -4.98
C GLU A 227 -46.17 -7.82 -5.55
N ASP A 228 -46.37 -9.09 -5.17
CA ASP A 228 -47.51 -9.89 -5.57
C ASP A 228 -48.83 -9.31 -5.04
N ALA A 229 -48.85 -8.86 -3.78
CA ALA A 229 -50.01 -8.17 -3.21
C ALA A 229 -50.32 -6.87 -3.98
N LEU A 230 -49.30 -6.05 -4.29
CA LEU A 230 -49.47 -4.84 -5.09
C LEU A 230 -49.96 -5.14 -6.51
N ARG A 231 -49.48 -6.23 -7.14
CA ARG A 231 -49.96 -6.68 -8.45
C ARG A 231 -51.44 -7.08 -8.41
N ARG A 232 -51.85 -7.84 -7.38
CA ARG A 232 -53.25 -8.19 -7.13
C ARG A 232 -54.11 -6.94 -6.90
N LEU A 233 -53.64 -5.98 -6.11
CA LEU A 233 -54.35 -4.71 -5.88
C LEU A 233 -54.50 -3.88 -7.17
N ARG A 234 -53.45 -3.79 -8.00
CA ARG A 234 -53.53 -3.14 -9.32
C ARG A 234 -54.54 -3.82 -10.24
N GLY A 235 -54.57 -5.16 -10.26
CA GLY A 235 -55.56 -5.93 -11.01
C GLY A 235 -56.99 -5.65 -10.55
N LYS A 236 -57.24 -5.70 -9.24
CA LYS A 236 -58.54 -5.35 -8.66
C LYS A 236 -58.94 -3.90 -8.97
N SER A 237 -58.03 -2.94 -8.86
CA SER A 237 -58.30 -1.52 -9.18
C SER A 237 -58.71 -1.33 -10.64
N LYS A 238 -58.07 -2.03 -11.58
CA LYS A 238 -58.50 -2.03 -13.00
C LYS A 238 -59.91 -2.59 -13.16
N LEU A 239 -60.21 -3.72 -12.52
CA LEU A 239 -61.55 -4.32 -12.55
C LEU A 239 -62.61 -3.39 -11.95
N TYR A 240 -62.33 -2.76 -10.81
CA TYR A 240 -63.23 -1.77 -10.22
C TYR A 240 -63.48 -0.60 -11.16
N ARG A 241 -62.46 -0.14 -11.89
CA ARG A 241 -62.62 0.93 -12.91
C ARG A 241 -63.50 0.47 -14.07
N GLU A 242 -63.32 -0.76 -14.55
CA GLU A 242 -64.15 -1.38 -15.60
C GLU A 242 -65.63 -1.45 -15.17
N VAL A 243 -65.88 -2.00 -13.98
CA VAL A 243 -67.23 -2.12 -13.40
C VAL A 243 -67.86 -0.74 -13.22
N ASN A 244 -67.10 0.23 -12.70
CA ASN A 244 -67.60 1.58 -12.50
C ASN A 244 -67.94 2.27 -13.84
N LYS A 245 -67.19 1.98 -14.91
CA LYS A 245 -67.50 2.44 -16.26
C LYS A 245 -68.81 1.83 -16.76
N ILE A 246 -68.97 0.50 -16.68
CA ILE A 246 -70.22 -0.18 -17.09
C ILE A 246 -71.43 0.36 -16.33
N MET A 247 -71.26 0.58 -15.02
CA MET A 247 -72.29 1.16 -14.15
C MET A 247 -72.64 2.59 -14.60
N SER A 248 -71.64 3.44 -14.87
CA SER A 248 -71.85 4.79 -15.42
C SER A 248 -72.56 4.77 -16.77
N ASP A 249 -72.15 3.89 -17.68
CA ASP A 249 -72.77 3.73 -19.01
C ASP A 249 -74.23 3.29 -18.86
N SER A 250 -74.49 2.30 -18.00
CA SER A 250 -75.85 1.83 -17.69
C SER A 250 -76.71 2.93 -17.06
N PHE A 251 -76.17 3.73 -16.13
CA PHE A 251 -76.89 4.87 -15.56
C PHE A 251 -77.23 5.93 -16.62
N SER A 252 -76.30 6.21 -17.55
CA SER A 252 -76.57 7.14 -18.63
C SER A 252 -77.65 6.62 -19.59
N ALA A 253 -77.64 5.31 -19.90
CA ALA A 253 -78.69 4.66 -20.68
C ALA A 253 -80.05 4.71 -19.98
N ILE A 254 -80.11 4.39 -18.68
CA ILE A 254 -81.33 4.49 -17.87
C ILE A 254 -81.85 5.93 -17.85
N LYS A 255 -80.97 6.93 -17.69
CA LYS A 255 -81.34 8.35 -17.70
C LYS A 255 -81.95 8.77 -19.05
N SER A 256 -81.34 8.35 -20.16
CA SER A 256 -81.85 8.60 -21.51
C SER A 256 -83.21 7.93 -21.73
N LEU A 257 -83.39 6.68 -21.29
CA LEU A 257 -84.68 5.97 -21.35
C LEU A 257 -85.74 6.64 -20.48
N GLN A 258 -85.39 7.14 -19.29
CA GLN A 258 -86.29 7.91 -18.44
C GLN A 258 -86.71 9.23 -19.11
N GLN A 259 -85.79 9.91 -19.79
CA GLN A 259 -86.09 11.13 -20.55
C GLN A 259 -87.03 10.84 -21.73
N VAL A 260 -86.77 9.78 -22.51
CA VAL A 260 -87.65 9.33 -23.60
C VAL A 260 -89.02 8.91 -23.08
N ASN A 261 -89.07 8.18 -21.97
CA ASN A 261 -90.34 7.79 -21.36
C ASN A 261 -91.11 9.03 -20.86
N SER A 262 -90.44 9.99 -20.24
CA SER A 262 -91.08 11.25 -19.82
C SER A 262 -91.59 12.07 -21.00
N SER A 263 -90.88 12.09 -22.14
CA SER A 263 -91.33 12.76 -23.35
C SER A 263 -92.45 11.99 -24.05
N LEU A 264 -92.45 10.65 -24.02
CA LEU A 264 -93.55 9.83 -24.52
C LEU A 264 -94.82 10.00 -23.68
N VAL A 265 -94.69 10.03 -22.35
CA VAL A 265 -95.81 10.34 -21.44
C VAL A 265 -96.33 11.76 -21.70
N ALA A 266 -95.44 12.74 -21.90
CA ALA A 266 -95.85 14.09 -22.28
C ALA A 266 -96.53 14.15 -23.67
N SER A 267 -96.01 13.45 -24.67
CA SER A 267 -96.62 13.36 -26.02
C SER A 267 -97.93 12.58 -26.01
N ALA A 268 -98.08 11.54 -25.19
CA ALA A 268 -99.34 10.82 -25.02
C ALA A 268 -100.41 11.72 -24.38
N CYS A 269 -100.05 12.55 -23.39
CA CYS A 269 -100.94 13.57 -22.83
C CYS A 269 -101.36 14.64 -23.87
N ILE A 270 -100.46 15.00 -24.79
CA ILE A 270 -100.76 15.93 -25.90
C ILE A 270 -101.63 15.26 -26.98
N ALA A 271 -101.41 13.99 -27.31
CA ALA A 271 -102.22 13.23 -28.27
C ALA A 271 -103.67 13.03 -27.77
N SER A 272 -103.86 12.75 -26.48
CA SER A 272 -105.19 12.76 -25.84
C SER A 272 -105.83 14.15 -25.80
N SER A 273 -105.07 15.23 -26.00
CA SER A 273 -105.59 16.59 -26.12
C SER A 273 -105.92 16.98 -27.57
N SER A 274 -105.19 16.45 -28.57
CA SER A 274 -105.42 16.73 -30.00
C SER A 274 -106.60 15.98 -30.61
N GLU A 275 -106.94 14.78 -30.11
CA GLU A 275 -108.17 14.08 -30.54
C GLU A 275 -109.45 14.81 -30.10
N ILE A 276 -109.37 15.67 -29.07
CA ILE A 276 -110.49 16.52 -28.65
C ILE A 276 -110.61 17.77 -29.55
N SER A 277 -109.49 18.30 -30.07
CA SER A 277 -109.51 19.54 -30.87
C SER A 277 -109.96 19.37 -32.33
N THR A 278 -109.74 18.20 -32.97
CA THR A 278 -110.23 17.96 -34.34
C THR A 278 -111.71 17.55 -34.40
N SER A 279 -112.32 17.19 -33.28
CA SER A 279 -113.78 17.02 -33.15
C SER A 279 -114.54 18.35 -32.96
N LEU A 280 -113.87 19.45 -32.57
CA LEU A 280 -114.53 20.71 -32.19
C LEU A 280 -114.62 21.75 -33.32
N ALA A 281 -113.93 21.56 -34.45
CA ALA A 281 -113.99 22.48 -35.59
C ALA A 281 -115.19 22.24 -36.54
N SER A 282 -116.03 21.24 -36.28
CA SER A 282 -117.19 20.87 -37.11
C SER A 282 -118.55 21.19 -36.47
N GLN A 283 -118.60 21.92 -35.34
CA GLN A 283 -119.85 22.17 -34.58
C GLN A 283 -120.02 23.62 -34.04
N SER A 284 -119.48 24.66 -34.70
CA SER A 284 -119.68 26.05 -34.22
C SER A 284 -120.05 27.09 -35.28
N SER A 285 -120.94 26.73 -36.22
CA SER A 285 -121.69 27.70 -37.04
C SER A 285 -123.10 27.18 -37.32
N ILE A 286 -123.82 26.77 -36.27
CA ILE A 286 -125.27 26.63 -36.27
C ILE A 286 -125.76 27.25 -34.96
N GLU A 287 -126.50 28.34 -35.11
CA GLU A 287 -127.48 28.89 -34.17
C GLU A 287 -126.94 29.49 -32.86
N HIS A 288 -127.05 30.81 -32.74
CA HIS A 288 -128.21 31.36 -32.04
C HIS A 288 -128.50 32.79 -32.53
N SER A 289 -129.44 32.85 -33.47
CA SER A 289 -130.38 33.95 -33.57
C SER A 289 -131.20 34.06 -32.27
N ASN A 290 -131.64 35.27 -31.96
CA ASN A 290 -132.67 35.65 -30.98
C ASN A 290 -132.22 35.93 -29.53
N SER A 291 -132.03 37.23 -29.26
CA SER A 291 -132.89 38.01 -28.35
C SER A 291 -132.44 39.49 -28.44
N MET A 292 -132.99 40.30 -29.36
CA MET A 292 -134.17 41.17 -29.21
C MET A 292 -134.12 42.18 -28.04
N ILE A 293 -133.99 43.46 -28.42
CA ILE A 293 -134.79 44.64 -28.00
C ILE A 293 -134.50 45.23 -26.60
N ILE A 294 -134.10 46.52 -26.53
CA ILE A 294 -134.90 47.72 -26.09
C ILE A 294 -134.00 48.98 -26.10
N ASP A 295 -134.36 49.91 -27.01
CA ASP A 295 -134.43 51.38 -26.99
C ASP A 295 -133.52 52.26 -26.10
N ASN A 296 -132.71 53.14 -26.72
CA ASN A 296 -132.94 54.59 -26.92
C ASN A 296 -131.73 55.29 -27.56
#